data_AF-A0A2V8GRZ2-F1
#
_entry.id   AF-A0A2V8GRZ2-F1
#
_cell.length_a   1.000
_cell.length_b   1.000
_cell.length_c   1.000
_cell.angle_alpha   90.00
_cell.angle_beta   90.00
_cell.angle_gamma   90.00
#
_symmetry.space_group_name_H-M   'P 1'
#
loop_
_entity.id
_entity.type
_entity.pdbx_description
1 polymer ?
#
loop_
_entity_poly.entity_id
_entity_poly.type
_entity_poly.pdbx_seq_one_letter_code
_entity_poly.pdbx_strand_id
1 'polypeptide(L)'
;MLKPIDGRKVVLVFTDGDDTYSKTGFGTVLDRAKENEVMVYAIGLQSTYFNGQRMVRSQPDRSLRKIAEETGGGYFELKKTDELAPTFTRVAQELHSLYTPGFAPGALDGKEHKLDLRMKQTGMNARARKTYVASAAHLSNTK
;
A
#
# COMPACT_ATOMS: atom_id res chain seq x y z
N MET A 1 4.27 0.67 -18.54
CA MET A 1 3.04 -0.05 -18.14
C MET A 1 3.45 -1.41 -17.61
N LEU A 2 3.02 -1.79 -16.40
CA LEU A 2 3.25 -3.14 -15.88
C LEU A 2 2.50 -4.13 -16.77
N LYS A 3 3.18 -5.16 -17.29
CA LYS A 3 2.57 -6.24 -18.08
C LYS A 3 1.58 -7.04 -17.20
N PRO A 4 0.63 -7.79 -17.78
CA PRO A 4 -0.17 -8.74 -17.01
C PRO A 4 0.77 -9.76 -16.38
N ILE A 5 0.83 -9.77 -15.06
CA ILE A 5 1.54 -10.75 -14.26
C ILE A 5 0.43 -11.60 -13.64
N ASP A 6 0.45 -12.91 -13.91
CA ASP A 6 -0.43 -13.84 -13.19
C ASP A 6 0.03 -13.94 -11.73
N GLY A 7 -0.95 -13.96 -10.82
CA GLY A 7 -0.72 -13.91 -9.39
C GLY A 7 -0.78 -12.50 -8.80
N ARG A 8 -0.51 -12.42 -7.49
CA ARG A 8 -0.69 -11.19 -6.71
C ARG A 8 0.36 -10.15 -7.07
N LYS A 9 -0.10 -8.95 -7.45
CA LYS A 9 0.77 -7.83 -7.83
C LYS A 9 1.13 -7.00 -6.61
N VAL A 10 2.41 -6.89 -6.34
CA VAL A 10 2.94 -6.11 -5.21
C VAL A 10 3.95 -5.10 -5.74
N VAL A 11 3.86 -3.86 -5.24
CA VAL A 11 4.86 -2.83 -5.47
C VAL A 11 5.45 -2.43 -4.13
N LEU A 12 6.78 -2.47 -4.03
CA LEU A 12 7.53 -1.94 -2.90
C LEU A 12 8.16 -0.60 -3.30
N VAL A 13 7.73 0.47 -2.65
CA VAL A 13 8.21 1.84 -2.86
C VAL A 13 9.13 2.21 -1.72
N PHE A 14 10.34 2.67 -2.04
CA PHE A 14 11.31 3.19 -1.08
C PHE A 14 11.73 4.58 -1.54
N THR A 15 11.41 5.62 -0.77
CA THR A 15 11.57 7.02 -1.19
C THR A 15 11.60 7.96 0.03
N ASP A 16 12.23 9.11 -0.12
CA ASP A 16 12.11 10.25 0.80
C ASP A 16 10.77 11.01 0.65
N GLY A 17 9.97 10.67 -0.36
CA GLY A 17 8.62 11.20 -0.58
C GLY A 17 8.60 12.55 -1.28
N ASP A 18 9.73 13.02 -1.80
CA ASP A 18 9.80 14.29 -2.52
C ASP A 18 9.39 14.06 -3.99
N ASP A 19 8.19 14.49 -4.38
CA ASP A 19 7.71 14.37 -5.76
C ASP A 19 8.19 15.57 -6.58
N THR A 20 9.29 15.40 -7.30
CA THR A 20 9.96 16.50 -8.00
C THR A 20 9.43 16.73 -9.43
N TYR A 21 8.86 15.71 -10.10
CA TYR A 21 8.57 15.76 -11.55
C TYR A 21 7.41 14.87 -12.04
N SER A 22 6.49 14.41 -11.17
CA SER A 22 5.39 13.56 -11.65
C SER A 22 4.47 14.27 -12.65
N LYS A 23 4.09 13.56 -13.72
CA LYS A 23 3.11 14.03 -14.73
C LYS A 23 1.69 13.56 -14.43
N THR A 24 1.47 12.87 -13.30
CA THR A 24 0.21 12.22 -12.96
C THR A 24 -0.06 12.39 -11.48
N GLY A 25 -1.24 12.93 -11.15
CA GLY A 25 -1.62 13.17 -9.75
C GLY A 25 -1.82 11.89 -8.96
N PHE A 26 -1.61 11.99 -7.64
CA PHE A 26 -1.74 10.89 -6.69
C PHE A 26 -3.08 10.13 -6.78
N GLY A 27 -4.21 10.84 -6.94
CA GLY A 27 -5.53 10.22 -7.04
C GLY A 27 -5.63 9.21 -8.19
N THR A 28 -5.14 9.59 -9.37
CA THR A 28 -5.10 8.69 -10.54
C THR A 28 -4.22 7.47 -10.31
N VAL A 29 -3.09 7.63 -9.61
CA VAL A 29 -2.20 6.51 -9.24
C VAL A 29 -2.90 5.56 -8.28
N LEU A 30 -3.58 6.10 -7.26
CA LEU A 30 -4.32 5.32 -6.28
C LEU A 30 -5.47 4.56 -6.92
N ASP A 31 -6.28 5.22 -7.75
CA ASP A 31 -7.41 4.58 -8.44
C ASP A 31 -6.94 3.44 -9.34
N ARG A 32 -5.84 3.68 -10.08
CA ARG A 32 -5.23 2.64 -10.91
C ARG A 32 -4.70 1.47 -10.09
N ALA A 33 -4.08 1.73 -8.95
CA ALA A 33 -3.59 0.67 -8.07
C ALA A 33 -4.75 -0.18 -7.53
N LYS A 34 -5.87 0.45 -7.14
CA LYS A 34 -7.09 -0.24 -6.70
C LYS A 34 -7.72 -1.07 -7.81
N GLU A 35 -7.91 -0.50 -8.99
CA GLU A 35 -8.51 -1.17 -10.17
C GLU A 35 -7.69 -2.38 -10.63
N ASN A 36 -6.36 -2.27 -10.58
CA ASN A 36 -5.46 -3.33 -11.03
C ASN A 36 -5.08 -4.32 -9.91
N GLU A 37 -5.70 -4.18 -8.74
CA GLU A 37 -5.47 -4.99 -7.55
C GLU A 37 -3.98 -5.07 -7.16
N VAL A 38 -3.29 -3.93 -7.26
CA VAL A 38 -1.89 -3.78 -6.90
C VAL A 38 -1.77 -3.40 -5.43
N MET A 39 -1.15 -4.27 -4.64
CA MET A 39 -0.83 -4.00 -3.24
C MET A 39 0.45 -3.17 -3.14
N VAL A 40 0.41 -2.04 -2.42
CA VAL A 40 1.57 -1.15 -2.27
C VAL A 40 2.14 -1.21 -0.87
N TYR A 41 3.41 -1.54 -0.76
CA TYR A 41 4.22 -1.32 0.44
C TYR A 41 5.07 -0.08 0.25
N ALA A 42 5.00 0.86 1.19
CA ALA A 42 5.76 2.10 1.12
C ALA A 42 6.70 2.21 2.33
N ILE A 43 7.96 2.51 2.05
CA ILE A 43 9.00 2.77 3.03
C ILE A 43 9.47 4.21 2.83
N GLY A 44 9.07 5.10 3.74
CA GLY A 44 9.44 6.51 3.73
C GLY A 44 10.76 6.76 4.45
N LEU A 45 11.63 7.58 3.86
CA LEU A 45 12.88 8.00 4.48
C LEU A 45 12.75 9.36 5.16
N GLN A 46 12.98 9.38 6.46
CA GLN A 46 13.02 10.59 7.26
C GLN A 46 14.47 11.04 7.42
N SER A 47 14.80 12.21 6.87
CA SER A 47 16.11 12.84 6.98
C SER A 47 16.10 14.02 7.94
N THR A 48 17.20 14.20 8.68
CA THR A 48 17.46 15.38 9.50
C THR A 48 18.74 16.03 8.98
N TYR A 49 18.64 17.29 8.53
CA TYR A 49 19.74 18.01 7.90
C TYR A 49 19.81 19.46 8.38
N PHE A 50 20.99 20.07 8.29
CA PHE A 50 21.18 21.48 8.60
C PHE A 50 20.90 22.32 7.35
N ASN A 51 20.01 23.30 7.42
CA ASN A 51 19.65 24.15 6.28
C ASN A 51 20.43 25.48 6.21
N GLY A 52 21.51 25.62 6.97
CA GLY A 52 22.27 26.87 7.10
C GLY A 52 21.88 27.73 8.31
N GLN A 53 20.74 27.46 8.94
CA GLN A 53 20.27 28.20 10.13
C GLN A 53 19.90 27.28 11.30
N ARG A 54 19.23 26.17 11.02
CA ARG A 54 18.76 25.22 12.04
C ARG A 54 18.78 23.79 11.51
N MET A 55 18.72 22.84 12.44
CA MET A 55 18.42 21.45 12.10
C MET A 55 16.94 21.34 11.70
N VAL A 56 16.68 20.82 10.50
CA VAL A 56 15.35 20.59 9.94
C VAL A 56 15.13 19.08 9.79
N ARG A 57 13.93 18.62 10.16
CA ARG A 57 13.49 17.24 9.95
C ARG A 57 12.53 17.21 8.78
N SER A 58 12.90 16.52 7.70
CA SER A 58 11.97 16.13 6.64
C SER A 58 11.02 15.04 7.12
N GLN A 59 9.84 14.97 6.54
CA GLN A 59 8.91 13.86 6.74
C GLN A 59 8.57 13.28 5.38
N PRO A 60 8.46 11.95 5.27
CA PRO A 60 7.95 11.34 4.04
C PRO A 60 6.52 11.83 3.76
N ASP A 61 6.17 11.93 2.48
CA ASP A 61 4.84 12.36 2.08
C ASP A 61 3.75 11.44 2.67
N ARG A 62 2.70 12.05 3.23
CA ARG A 62 1.51 11.37 3.76
C ARG A 62 0.79 10.54 2.69
N SER A 63 0.96 10.88 1.42
CA SER A 63 0.44 10.13 0.27
C SER A 63 0.94 8.67 0.27
N LEU A 64 2.17 8.41 0.72
CA LEU A 64 2.76 7.07 0.84
C LEU A 64 1.99 6.19 1.82
N ARG A 65 1.66 6.73 3.00
CA ARG A 65 0.83 6.01 3.97
C ARG A 65 -0.54 5.72 3.39
N LYS A 66 -1.16 6.72 2.75
CA LYS A 66 -2.50 6.59 2.19
C LYS A 66 -2.55 5.49 1.13
N ILE A 67 -1.67 5.49 0.14
CA ILE A 67 -1.71 4.47 -0.92
C ILE A 67 -1.45 3.06 -0.37
N ALA A 68 -0.55 2.91 0.59
CA ALA A 68 -0.29 1.62 1.22
C ALA A 68 -1.53 1.07 1.93
N GLU A 69 -2.20 1.91 2.73
CA GLU A 69 -3.40 1.50 3.46
C GLU A 69 -4.60 1.22 2.54
N GLU A 70 -4.84 2.05 1.54
CA GLU A 70 -5.98 1.88 0.62
C GLU A 70 -5.85 0.60 -0.23
N THR A 71 -4.62 0.21 -0.57
CA THR A 71 -4.32 -0.99 -1.36
C THR A 71 -4.09 -2.25 -0.51
N GLY A 72 -4.17 -2.13 0.82
CA GLY A 72 -4.01 -3.25 1.76
C GLY A 72 -2.57 -3.70 2.01
N GLY A 73 -1.58 -2.89 1.62
CA GLY A 73 -0.18 -3.10 1.96
C GLY A 73 0.25 -2.38 3.24
N GLY A 74 1.56 -2.14 3.40
CA GLY A 74 2.15 -1.60 4.63
C GLY A 74 2.91 -0.30 4.44
N TYR A 75 2.85 0.59 5.43
CA TYR A 75 3.71 1.78 5.49
C TYR A 75 4.72 1.65 6.63
N PHE A 76 5.99 1.90 6.31
CA PHE A 76 7.10 1.95 7.25
C PHE A 76 7.83 3.28 7.09
N GLU A 77 8.37 3.79 8.18
CA GLU A 77 9.19 5.00 8.17
C GLU A 77 10.56 4.64 8.75
N LEU A 78 11.60 4.96 8.00
CA LEU A 78 12.98 4.74 8.40
C LEU A 78 13.70 6.08 8.55
N LYS A 79 14.45 6.20 9.63
CA LYS A 79 15.42 7.28 9.81
C LYS A 79 16.73 6.90 9.14
N LYS A 80 17.57 7.89 8.85
CA LYS A 80 18.94 7.67 8.33
C LYS A 80 19.77 6.68 9.16
N THR A 81 19.52 6.58 10.46
CA THR A 81 20.22 5.70 11.40
C THR A 81 19.66 4.28 11.46
N ASP A 82 18.50 4.04 10.85
CA ASP A 82 17.81 2.76 10.98
C ASP A 82 18.41 1.75 10.00
N GLU A 83 18.45 0.48 10.40
CA GLU A 83 18.87 -0.60 9.53
C GLU A 83 17.76 -0.92 8.52
N LEU A 84 18.12 -0.96 7.23
CA LEU A 84 17.18 -1.30 6.16
C LEU A 84 16.79 -2.79 6.20
N ALA A 85 17.76 -3.67 6.45
CA ALA A 85 17.57 -5.12 6.34
C ALA A 85 16.42 -5.68 7.21
N PRO A 86 16.26 -5.27 8.48
CA PRO A 86 15.11 -5.70 9.30
C PRO A 86 13.75 -5.30 8.71
N THR A 87 13.65 -4.11 8.13
CA THR A 87 12.41 -3.61 7.52
C THR A 87 12.04 -4.41 6.27
N PHE A 88 13.01 -4.64 5.37
CA PHE A 88 12.79 -5.48 4.20
C PHE A 88 12.45 -6.93 4.59
N THR A 89 13.09 -7.46 5.64
CA THR A 89 12.79 -8.80 6.17
C THR A 89 11.35 -8.88 6.65
N ARG A 90 10.87 -7.86 7.37
CA ARG A 90 9.48 -7.78 7.82
C ARG A 90 8.50 -7.71 6.65
N VAL A 91 8.78 -6.90 5.63
CA VAL A 91 7.96 -6.84 4.41
C VAL A 91 7.91 -8.21 3.74
N ALA A 92 9.06 -8.89 3.59
CA ALA A 92 9.12 -10.21 2.98
C ALA A 92 8.33 -11.26 3.77
N GLN A 93 8.41 -11.26 5.10
CA GLN A 93 7.63 -12.14 5.98
C GLN A 93 6.14 -11.89 5.87
N GLU A 94 5.72 -10.62 5.83
CA GLU A 94 4.32 -10.25 5.63
C GLU A 94 3.82 -10.72 4.26
N LEU A 95 4.60 -10.50 3.19
CA LEU A 95 4.29 -10.96 1.84
C LEU A 95 4.21 -12.49 1.72
N HIS A 96 5.00 -13.22 2.51
CA HIS A 96 4.93 -14.67 2.58
C HIS A 96 3.71 -15.19 3.35
N SER A 97 3.18 -14.39 4.28
CA SER A 97 2.06 -14.76 5.17
C SER A 97 0.70 -14.22 4.72
N LEU A 98 0.53 -14.02 3.40
CA LEU A 98 -0.68 -13.42 2.85
C LEU A 98 -1.80 -14.45 2.70
N TYR A 99 -2.85 -14.30 3.51
CA TYR A 99 -4.08 -15.10 3.41
C TYR A 99 -5.10 -14.46 2.46
N THR A 100 -5.95 -15.27 1.82
CA THR A 100 -7.03 -14.81 0.93
C THR A 100 -8.39 -15.19 1.54
N PRO A 101 -8.94 -14.38 2.45
CA PRO A 101 -10.31 -14.57 2.90
C PRO A 101 -11.28 -14.29 1.75
N GLY A 102 -12.19 -15.22 1.48
CA GLY A 102 -13.24 -15.07 0.49
C GLY A 102 -14.52 -14.53 1.10
N PHE A 103 -15.20 -13.64 0.37
CA PHE A 103 -16.59 -13.26 0.63
C PHE A 103 -17.31 -13.08 -0.71
N ALA A 104 -18.64 -13.22 -0.71
CA ALA A 104 -19.47 -12.91 -1.86
C ALA A 104 -20.23 -11.60 -1.60
N PRO A 105 -20.18 -10.62 -2.51
CA PRO A 105 -21.00 -9.41 -2.37
C PRO A 105 -22.48 -9.77 -2.52
N GLY A 106 -23.35 -9.04 -1.81
CA GLY A 106 -24.80 -9.28 -1.87
C GLY A 106 -25.44 -8.89 -3.21
N ALA A 107 -24.81 -7.97 -3.96
CA ALA A 107 -25.23 -7.57 -5.31
C ALA A 107 -24.00 -7.15 -6.14
N LEU A 108 -24.08 -7.34 -7.46
CA LEU A 108 -23.08 -6.88 -8.43
C LEU A 108 -23.56 -5.57 -9.07
N ASP A 109 -23.54 -4.48 -8.32
CA ASP A 109 -24.03 -3.17 -8.74
C ASP A 109 -23.00 -2.31 -9.47
N GLY A 110 -21.77 -2.82 -9.64
CA GLY A 110 -20.66 -2.10 -10.25
C GLY A 110 -20.11 -0.95 -9.40
N LYS A 111 -20.56 -0.79 -8.16
CA LYS A 111 -20.16 0.30 -7.29
C LYS A 111 -18.99 -0.10 -6.39
N GLU A 112 -18.32 0.92 -5.85
CA GLU A 112 -17.33 0.73 -4.81
C GLU A 112 -18.00 0.53 -3.45
N HIS A 113 -17.57 -0.51 -2.73
CA HIS A 113 -18.05 -0.87 -1.41
C HIS A 113 -16.91 -0.89 -0.41
N LYS A 114 -17.19 -0.50 0.84
CA LYS A 114 -16.22 -0.56 1.93
C LYS A 114 -15.99 -1.99 2.39
N LEU A 115 -14.72 -2.32 2.65
CA LEU A 115 -14.28 -3.56 3.29
C LEU A 115 -13.73 -3.24 4.68
N ASP A 116 -14.21 -3.95 5.69
CA ASP A 116 -13.71 -3.88 7.06
C ASP A 116 -13.36 -5.31 7.51
N LEU A 117 -12.09 -5.53 7.85
CA LEU A 117 -11.57 -6.82 8.26
C LEU A 117 -11.15 -6.75 9.74
N ARG A 118 -11.79 -7.56 10.57
CA ARG A 118 -11.54 -7.59 12.01
C ARG A 118 -11.05 -8.96 12.45
N MET A 119 -10.01 -8.96 13.28
CA MET A 119 -9.51 -10.17 13.91
C MET A 119 -10.32 -10.49 15.16
N LYS A 120 -10.66 -11.77 15.34
CA LYS A 120 -11.32 -12.25 16.56
C LYS A 120 -10.33 -12.37 17.73
N GLN A 121 -9.07 -12.67 17.44
CA GLN A 121 -8.02 -12.85 18.45
C GLN A 121 -7.31 -11.53 18.74
N THR A 122 -7.16 -11.21 20.02
CA THR A 122 -6.42 -10.04 20.50
C THR A 122 -4.92 -10.15 20.16
N GLY A 123 -4.31 -9.04 19.78
CA GLY A 123 -2.88 -8.98 19.42
C GLY A 123 -2.56 -9.35 17.98
N MET A 124 -3.56 -9.72 17.17
CA MET A 124 -3.41 -9.92 15.73
C MET A 124 -3.84 -8.68 14.95
N ASN A 125 -3.05 -8.32 13.94
CA ASN A 125 -3.38 -7.26 13.00
C ASN A 125 -3.64 -7.88 11.62
N ALA A 126 -4.71 -7.45 10.97
CA ALA A 126 -4.98 -7.78 9.58
C ALA A 126 -4.82 -6.54 8.72
N ARG A 127 -4.31 -6.74 7.49
CA ARG A 127 -4.32 -5.72 6.45
C ARG A 127 -5.11 -6.23 5.27
N ALA A 128 -5.97 -5.37 4.76
CA ALA A 128 -6.78 -5.62 3.59
C ALA A 128 -6.99 -4.28 2.88
N ARG A 129 -7.28 -4.34 1.58
CA ARG A 129 -7.77 -3.17 0.85
C ARG A 129 -9.00 -2.61 1.54
N LYS A 130 -9.18 -1.30 1.53
CA LYS A 130 -10.31 -0.64 2.22
C LYS A 130 -11.61 -0.70 1.43
N THR A 131 -11.53 -0.90 0.11
CA THR A 131 -12.71 -0.97 -0.74
C THR A 131 -12.56 -2.01 -1.85
N TYR A 132 -13.68 -2.40 -2.45
CA TYR A 132 -13.74 -3.29 -3.60
C TYR A 132 -14.85 -2.85 -4.56
N VAL A 133 -14.75 -3.22 -5.84
CA VAL A 133 -15.80 -2.97 -6.82
C VAL A 133 -16.62 -4.24 -7.03
N ALA A 134 -17.93 -4.18 -6.80
CA ALA A 134 -18.82 -5.33 -6.95
C ALA A 134 -19.25 -5.51 -8.41
N SER A 135 -18.38 -6.06 -9.26
CA SER A 135 -18.67 -6.31 -10.68
C SER A 135 -18.15 -7.68 -11.14
N ALA A 136 -18.77 -8.24 -12.18
CA ALA A 136 -18.37 -9.53 -12.74
C ALA A 136 -16.89 -9.54 -13.21
N ALA A 137 -16.43 -8.45 -13.84
CA ALA A 137 -15.05 -8.32 -14.31
C ALA A 137 -14.01 -8.32 -13.17
N HIS A 138 -14.34 -7.75 -12.01
CA HIS A 138 -13.45 -7.73 -10.86
C HIS A 138 -13.47 -9.03 -10.05
N LEU A 139 -14.51 -9.85 -10.18
CA LEU A 139 -14.59 -11.16 -9.52
C LEU A 139 -13.88 -12.26 -10.32
N SER A 140 -13.75 -12.12 -11.64
CA SER A 140 -13.05 -13.11 -12.48
C SER A 140 -11.53 -13.09 -12.33
N ASN A 141 -10.94 -11.97 -11.88
CA ASN A 141 -9.50 -11.82 -11.68
C ASN A 141 -8.98 -12.53 -10.41
N THR A 142 -9.87 -13.10 -9.59
CA THR A 142 -9.54 -13.78 -8.33
C THR A 142 -9.35 -15.29 -8.48
N LYS A 143 -9.29 -15.82 -9.72
CA LYS A 143 -9.10 -17.26 -10.00
C LYS A 143 -7.63 -17.67 -10.07
#